data_AF-A0A3A5JK20-F1
#
_entry.id   AF-A0A3A5JK20-F1
#
_cell.length_a   1.000
_cell.length_b   1.000
_cell.length_c   1.000
_cell.angle_alpha   90.00
_cell.angle_beta   90.00
_cell.angle_gamma   90.00
#
_symmetry.space_group_name_H-M   'P 1'
#
loop_
_entity.id
_entity.type
_entity.pdbx_description
1 polymer ?
#
loop_
_entity_poly.entity_id
_entity_poly.type
_entity_poly.pdbx_seq_one_letter_code
_entity_poly.pdbx_strand_id
1 'polypeptide(L)'
;TSGAWYRAWRSSGNLEPGRQGKPKVSKLDAHETFILALVETDERDITLAEIVDRLAAERGVKASLTTVHAFFAKRGITYKKRQRTRPNSSDRMFWQRGKSGSKANSISIRAA
;
A
#
# COMPACT_ATOMS: atom_id res chain seq x y z
N THR A 1 14.31 -2.68 -38.34
CA THR A 1 13.70 -1.89 -39.43
C THR A 1 13.70 -0.42 -39.09
N SER A 2 14.34 0.41 -39.90
CA SER A 2 14.73 1.80 -39.63
C SER A 2 13.59 2.84 -39.50
N GLY A 3 12.33 2.43 -39.33
CA GLY A 3 11.16 3.32 -39.30
C GLY A 3 10.17 3.07 -38.16
N ALA A 4 10.51 2.18 -37.21
CA ALA A 4 9.62 1.87 -36.08
C ALA A 4 9.39 3.09 -35.17
N TRP A 5 10.42 3.91 -34.95
CA TRP A 5 10.32 5.12 -34.13
C TRP A 5 9.35 6.15 -34.73
N TYR A 6 9.41 6.36 -36.05
CA TYR A 6 8.54 7.32 -36.73
C TYR A 6 7.07 6.89 -36.68
N ARG A 7 6.80 5.59 -36.83
CA ARG A 7 5.43 5.04 -36.69
C ARG A 7 4.91 5.16 -35.26
N ALA A 8 5.74 4.86 -34.26
CA ALA A 8 5.39 5.00 -32.85
C ALA A 8 5.13 6.47 -32.46
N TRP A 9 5.93 7.40 -32.97
CA TRP A 9 5.71 8.83 -32.78
C TRP A 9 4.43 9.31 -33.46
N ARG A 10 4.17 8.90 -34.72
CA ARG A 10 2.94 9.25 -35.44
C ARG A 10 1.67 8.74 -34.75
N SER A 11 1.73 7.62 -34.03
CA SER A 11 0.57 7.05 -33.34
C SER A 11 0.37 7.60 -31.92
N SER A 12 1.46 7.83 -31.17
CA SER A 12 1.40 8.24 -29.77
C SER A 12 1.64 9.73 -29.52
N GLY A 13 2.18 10.46 -30.52
CA GLY A 13 2.63 11.84 -30.39
C GLY A 13 3.86 12.03 -29.48
N ASN A 14 4.37 10.95 -28.89
CA ASN A 14 5.40 10.98 -27.88
C ASN A 14 6.75 10.50 -28.46
N LEU A 15 7.80 11.27 -28.23
CA LEU A 15 9.18 10.92 -28.58
C LEU A 15 9.94 10.30 -27.40
N GLU A 16 9.35 10.33 -26.19
CA GLU A 16 9.96 9.73 -25.02
C GLU A 16 10.05 8.20 -25.19
N PRO A 17 11.22 7.61 -24.86
CA PRO A 17 11.35 6.17 -24.86
C PRO A 17 10.33 5.55 -23.89
N GLY A 18 9.74 4.42 -24.29
CA GLY A 18 8.87 3.66 -23.40
C GLY A 18 9.60 3.21 -22.13
N ARG A 19 8.83 2.83 -21.10
CA ARG A 19 9.38 2.37 -19.81
C ARG A 19 10.44 1.27 -20.04
N GLN A 20 11.69 1.59 -19.76
CA GLN A 20 12.81 0.66 -19.88
C GLN A 20 12.83 -0.34 -18.72
N GLY A 21 13.20 -1.59 -19.02
CA GLY A 21 13.39 -2.65 -18.03
C GLY A 21 12.15 -3.50 -17.73
N LYS A 22 12.35 -4.59 -16.97
CA LYS A 22 11.28 -5.56 -16.71
C LYS A 22 10.11 -4.92 -15.95
N PRO A 23 8.86 -5.31 -16.25
CA PRO A 23 7.72 -4.88 -15.45
C PRO A 23 7.88 -5.40 -14.01
N LYS A 24 7.56 -4.55 -13.02
CA LYS A 24 7.71 -4.87 -11.58
C LYS A 24 6.54 -5.78 -11.13
N VAL A 25 6.39 -6.94 -11.75
CA VAL A 25 5.34 -7.91 -11.44
C VAL A 25 5.93 -8.98 -10.53
N SER A 26 5.29 -9.18 -9.38
CA SER A 26 5.61 -10.25 -8.44
C SER A 26 4.69 -11.45 -8.67
N LYS A 27 5.17 -12.66 -8.37
CA LYS A 27 4.34 -13.88 -8.35
C LYS A 27 3.11 -13.73 -7.44
N LEU A 28 3.23 -12.93 -6.38
CA LEU A 28 2.15 -12.67 -5.42
C LEU A 28 1.08 -11.71 -5.97
N ASP A 29 1.37 -10.94 -7.02
CA ASP A 29 0.38 -10.00 -7.59
C ASP A 29 -0.84 -10.76 -8.18
N ALA A 30 -0.66 -12.01 -8.64
CA ALA A 30 -1.76 -12.86 -9.09
C ALA A 30 -2.67 -13.36 -7.95
N HIS A 31 -2.19 -13.32 -6.70
CA HIS A 31 -2.90 -13.78 -5.51
C HIS A 31 -3.23 -12.61 -4.55
N GLU A 32 -3.22 -11.38 -5.08
CA GLU A 32 -3.42 -10.17 -4.30
C GLU A 32 -4.73 -10.19 -3.50
N THR A 33 -5.83 -10.54 -4.17
CA THR A 33 -7.16 -10.58 -3.56
C THR A 33 -7.21 -11.55 -2.37
N PHE A 34 -6.53 -12.69 -2.49
CA PHE A 34 -6.44 -13.68 -1.41
C PHE A 34 -5.63 -13.16 -0.22
N ILE A 35 -4.47 -12.56 -0.47
CA ILE A 35 -3.60 -12.05 0.60
C ILE A 35 -4.29 -10.89 1.35
N LEU A 36 -4.98 -10.01 0.63
CA LEU A 36 -5.71 -8.89 1.26
C LEU A 36 -6.93 -9.37 2.03
N ALA A 37 -7.70 -10.33 1.49
CA ALA A 37 -8.83 -10.92 2.20
C ALA A 37 -8.39 -11.61 3.50
N LEU A 38 -7.23 -12.26 3.48
CA LEU A 38 -6.65 -12.90 4.66
C LEU A 38 -6.36 -11.89 5.78
N VAL A 39 -5.74 -10.75 5.43
CA VAL A 39 -5.44 -9.67 6.39
C VAL A 39 -6.70 -8.99 6.92
N GLU A 40 -7.75 -8.88 6.12
CA GLU A 40 -9.01 -8.24 6.53
C GLU A 40 -9.87 -9.18 7.42
N THR A 41 -9.84 -10.49 7.15
CA THR A 41 -10.72 -11.46 7.84
C THR A 41 -10.18 -11.86 9.20
N ASP A 42 -8.86 -11.97 9.35
CA ASP A 42 -8.27 -12.33 10.64
C ASP A 42 -8.35 -11.13 11.61
N GLU A 43 -9.29 -11.18 12.55
CA GLU A 43 -9.44 -10.19 13.64
C GLU A 43 -8.19 -10.11 14.54
N ARG A 44 -7.32 -11.11 14.47
CA ARG A 44 -6.01 -11.15 15.14
C ARG A 44 -4.91 -10.76 14.15
N ASP A 45 -3.94 -9.96 14.61
CA ASP A 45 -2.75 -9.60 13.84
C ASP A 45 -2.08 -10.86 13.25
N ILE A 46 -2.28 -11.11 11.95
CA ILE A 46 -1.67 -12.25 11.25
C ILE A 46 -0.20 -11.95 10.94
N THR A 47 0.67 -12.92 11.22
CA THR A 47 2.10 -12.78 10.99
C THR A 47 2.48 -13.06 9.53
N LEU A 48 3.61 -12.51 9.09
CA LEU A 48 4.14 -12.76 7.74
C LEU A 48 4.44 -14.24 7.48
N ALA A 49 4.82 -15.00 8.51
CA ALA A 49 5.09 -16.43 8.39
C ALA A 49 3.80 -17.23 8.16
N GLU A 50 2.73 -16.92 8.90
CA GLU A 50 1.41 -17.54 8.71
C GLU A 50 0.85 -17.25 7.31
N ILE A 51 1.06 -16.03 6.78
CA ILE A 51 0.69 -15.71 5.40
C ILE A 51 1.45 -16.61 4.40
N VAL A 52 2.74 -16.84 4.61
CA VAL A 52 3.54 -17.74 3.76
C VAL A 52 3.02 -19.17 3.82
N ASP A 53 2.70 -19.67 5.02
CA ASP A 53 2.19 -21.03 5.21
C ASP A 53 0.81 -21.20 4.56
N ARG A 54 -0.10 -20.24 4.72
CA ARG A 54 -1.41 -20.27 4.05
C ARG A 54 -1.29 -20.15 2.54
N LEU A 55 -0.37 -19.34 2.02
CA LEU A 55 -0.07 -19.28 0.58
C LEU A 55 0.43 -20.62 0.04
N ALA A 56 1.26 -21.33 0.80
CA ALA A 56 1.73 -22.66 0.42
C ALA A 56 0.61 -23.70 0.48
N ALA A 57 -0.21 -23.69 1.54
CA ALA A 57 -1.27 -24.66 1.76
C ALA A 57 -2.47 -24.49 0.81
N GLU A 58 -2.97 -23.26 0.66
CA GLU A 58 -4.23 -23.01 -0.06
C GLU A 58 -4.02 -22.68 -1.53
N ARG A 59 -2.87 -22.10 -1.89
CA ARG A 59 -2.56 -21.66 -3.26
C ARG A 59 -1.40 -22.42 -3.90
N GLY A 60 -0.70 -23.27 -3.16
CA GLY A 60 0.49 -23.97 -3.66
C GLY A 60 1.67 -23.03 -3.96
N VAL A 61 1.63 -21.79 -3.45
CA VAL A 61 2.62 -20.77 -3.76
C VAL A 61 3.68 -20.73 -2.67
N LYS A 62 4.86 -21.28 -2.98
CA LYS A 62 6.05 -21.06 -2.17
C LYS A 62 6.52 -19.61 -2.34
N ALA A 63 6.49 -18.86 -1.25
CA ALA A 63 7.00 -17.49 -1.15
C ALA A 63 7.91 -17.37 0.08
N SER A 64 8.89 -16.46 0.03
CA SER A 64 9.68 -16.11 1.22
C SER A 64 9.05 -14.96 1.98
N LEU A 65 9.34 -14.82 3.27
CA LEU A 65 8.91 -13.68 4.09
C LEU A 65 9.28 -12.34 3.44
N THR A 66 10.48 -12.23 2.85
CA THR A 66 10.93 -11.02 2.17
C THR A 66 10.06 -10.68 0.96
N THR A 67 9.57 -11.69 0.25
CA THR A 67 8.67 -11.50 -0.91
C THR A 67 7.32 -10.97 -0.45
N VAL A 68 6.76 -11.54 0.63
CA VAL A 68 5.50 -11.08 1.23
C VAL A 68 5.66 -9.65 1.79
N HIS A 69 6.77 -9.37 2.46
CA HIS A 69 7.09 -8.01 2.92
C HIS A 69 7.19 -7.02 1.75
N ALA A 70 7.90 -7.38 0.67
CA ALA A 70 8.02 -6.54 -0.52
C ALA A 70 6.65 -6.32 -1.20
N PHE A 71 5.77 -7.31 -1.17
CA PHE A 71 4.40 -7.20 -1.66
C PHE A 71 3.60 -6.13 -0.90
N PHE A 72 3.69 -6.11 0.44
CA PHE A 72 3.03 -5.11 1.27
C PHE A 72 3.68 -3.72 1.13
N ALA A 73 5.01 -3.66 1.11
CA ALA A 73 5.76 -2.41 0.93
C ALA A 73 5.42 -1.72 -0.40
N LYS A 74 5.27 -2.49 -1.49
CA LYS A 74 4.83 -1.99 -2.82
C LYS A 74 3.45 -1.32 -2.76
N ARG A 75 2.59 -1.74 -1.83
CA ARG A 75 1.20 -1.25 -1.66
C ARG A 75 1.07 -0.21 -0.55
N GLY A 76 2.16 0.20 0.09
CA GLY A 76 2.14 1.16 1.19
C GLY A 76 1.51 0.63 2.48
N ILE A 77 1.31 -0.68 2.58
CA ILE A 77 0.78 -1.31 3.79
C ILE A 77 1.93 -1.50 4.75
N THR A 78 1.91 -0.75 5.86
CA THR A 78 2.94 -0.79 6.89
C THR A 78 2.33 -1.06 8.25
N TYR A 79 2.87 -2.02 8.98
CA TYR A 79 2.47 -2.26 10.37
C TYR A 79 3.20 -1.29 11.32
N LYS A 80 2.44 -0.66 12.21
CA LYS A 80 3.01 0.23 13.24
C LYS A 80 3.66 -0.63 14.33
N LYS A 81 4.99 -0.70 14.34
CA LYS A 81 5.76 -1.50 15.32
C LYS A 81 5.48 -1.19 16.80
N ARG A 82 5.04 0.02 17.13
CA ARG A 82 4.79 0.45 18.50
C ARG A 82 3.38 1.01 18.61
N GLN A 83 2.67 0.55 19.63
CA GLN A 83 1.42 1.17 20.06
C GLN A 83 1.69 2.63 20.43
N ARG A 84 0.70 3.49 20.15
CA ARG A 84 0.80 4.91 20.50
C ARG A 84 0.87 5.02 22.03
N THR A 85 2.02 5.44 22.57
CA THR A 85 2.13 5.79 23.98
C THR A 85 1.14 6.93 24.27
N ARG A 86 0.47 6.85 25.43
CA ARG A 86 -0.38 7.95 25.89
C ARG A 86 0.46 9.23 25.95
N PRO A 87 -0.02 10.35 25.35
CA PRO A 87 0.70 11.61 25.45
C PRO A 87 0.81 12.03 26.93
N ASN A 88 1.97 12.56 27.33
CA ASN A 88 2.23 13.00 28.71
C ASN A 88 1.50 14.32 29.05
N SER A 89 1.12 15.09 28.03
CA SER A 89 0.20 16.21 28.12
C SER A 89 -0.64 16.27 26.83
N SER A 90 -1.86 16.76 26.95
CA SER A 90 -2.73 17.06 25.81
C SER A 90 -2.49 18.46 25.22
N ASP A 91 -1.51 19.20 25.75
CA ASP A 91 -1.15 20.53 25.26
C ASP A 91 -0.71 20.48 23.80
N ARG A 92 -1.18 21.47 23.02
CA ARG A 92 -0.76 21.65 21.62
C ARG A 92 0.74 21.94 21.58
N MET A 93 1.51 21.00 21.05
CA MET A 93 2.96 21.16 20.84
C MET A 93 3.32 22.14 19.71
N PHE A 94 2.36 22.52 18.86
CA PHE A 94 2.62 23.48 17.79
C PHE A 94 2.20 24.90 18.22
N TRP A 95 3.12 25.85 18.06
CA TRP A 95 2.87 27.27 18.32
C TRP A 95 1.69 27.78 17.48
N GLN A 96 0.70 28.38 18.14
CA GLN A 96 -0.35 29.08 17.42
C GLN A 96 0.22 30.37 16.84
N ARG A 97 0.49 30.35 15.53
CA ARG A 97 0.57 31.58 14.76
C ARG A 97 -0.84 32.19 14.71
N GLY A 98 -1.09 33.18 15.56
CA GLY A 98 -2.16 34.20 15.46
C GLY A 98 -3.60 33.73 15.25
N LYS A 99 -4.46 33.95 16.25
CA LYS A 99 -5.92 33.73 16.21
C LYS A 99 -6.62 34.56 15.11
N SER A 100 -7.60 33.98 14.41
CA SER A 100 -8.86 34.67 14.05
C SER A 100 -9.96 33.71 13.58
N GLY A 101 -11.16 33.83 14.17
CA GLY A 101 -12.44 33.56 13.53
C GLY A 101 -13.03 32.14 13.62
N SER A 102 -13.78 31.86 14.69
CA SER A 102 -14.75 30.75 14.70
C SER A 102 -15.98 31.10 13.84
N LYS A 103 -16.43 30.16 13.00
CA LYS A 103 -17.83 29.74 12.91
C LYS A 103 -17.89 28.23 12.71
N ALA A 104 -18.59 27.55 13.61
CA ALA A 104 -18.79 26.11 13.61
C ALA A 104 -19.51 25.65 12.34
N ASN A 105 -19.26 24.40 11.93
CA ASN A 105 -20.37 23.50 11.63
C ASN A 105 -19.97 22.03 11.79
N SER A 106 -20.89 21.32 12.43
CA SER A 106 -20.85 19.95 12.91
C SER A 106 -20.90 18.95 11.78
N ILE A 107 -19.99 17.97 11.76
CA ILE A 107 -20.21 16.72 11.02
C ILE A 107 -20.11 15.58 12.02
N SER A 108 -21.31 15.11 12.37
CA SER A 108 -21.63 13.95 13.18
C SER A 108 -21.24 12.66 12.45
N ILE A 109 -20.63 11.72 13.16
CA ILE A 109 -20.76 10.31 12.85
C ILE A 109 -21.28 9.64 14.11
N ARG A 110 -22.60 9.43 14.16
CA ARG A 110 -23.23 8.41 15.01
C ARG A 110 -23.01 7.07 14.33
N ALA A 111 -22.64 6.08 15.13
CA ALA A 111 -22.72 4.68 14.77
C ALA A 111 -24.17 4.19 14.78
N ALA A 112 -24.48 3.32 13.82
CA ALA A 112 -25.28 2.11 13.97
C ALA A 112 -24.80 1.14 12.89
#